data_AF-A0A6N2CGF2-F1
#
_entry.id   AF-A0A6N2CGF2-F1
#
_cell.length_a   1.000
_cell.length_b   1.000
_cell.length_c   1.000
_cell.angle_alpha   90.00
_cell.angle_beta   90.00
_cell.angle_gamma   90.00
#
_symmetry.space_group_name_H-M   'P 1'
#
loop_
_entity.id
_entity.type
_entity.pdbx_description
1 polymer ?
#
loop_
_entity_poly.entity_id
_entity_poly.type
_entity_poly.pdbx_seq_one_letter_code
_entity_poly.pdbx_strand_id
1 'polypeptide(L)'
;DTTYTDEDGRIRSPRHDVLGVPVAKRFLERLTRQKKIFADVLPLVEQHMRPLALYRDGAGDSAIRRLAARVKRIDRLVRVAHADKNGRPPLPADDYPEGRWLLEKTAKLAIQDNAPKPILLGRHLVELDIKPGPHFGQILDRAYQAQLDGAFTDEASGRAYLKQLVEDL
;
A
#
# COMPACT_ATOMS: atom_id res chain seq x y z
N ASP A 1 1.37 7.74 -23.16
CA ASP A 1 1.27 9.11 -22.67
C ASP A 1 0.63 9.10 -21.29
N THR A 2 0.99 10.03 -20.40
CA THR A 2 0.37 10.18 -19.06
C THR A 2 -0.53 11.42 -18.97
N THR A 3 -0.53 12.25 -20.01
CA THR A 3 -1.19 13.54 -20.05
C THR A 3 -1.81 13.77 -21.43
N TYR A 4 -2.89 14.54 -21.50
CA TYR A 4 -3.47 15.06 -22.75
C TYR A 4 -4.05 16.46 -22.52
N THR A 5 -4.35 17.18 -23.60
CA THR A 5 -5.07 18.47 -23.56
C THR A 5 -6.51 18.24 -24.01
N ASP A 6 -7.48 18.65 -23.20
CA ASP A 6 -8.90 18.53 -23.55
C ASP A 6 -9.37 19.61 -24.54
N GLU A 7 -10.64 19.54 -24.96
CA GLU A 7 -11.23 20.46 -25.94
C GLU A 7 -11.24 21.94 -25.47
N ASP A 8 -11.21 22.16 -24.15
CA ASP A 8 -11.11 23.49 -23.53
C ASP A 8 -9.66 24.00 -23.43
N GLY A 9 -8.68 23.24 -23.95
CA GLY A 9 -7.26 23.58 -23.86
C GLY A 9 -6.64 23.28 -22.48
N ARG A 10 -7.32 22.54 -21.59
CA ARG A 10 -6.82 22.20 -20.26
C ARG A 10 -6.01 20.92 -20.28
N ILE A 11 -4.87 20.94 -19.61
CA ILE A 11 -4.03 19.75 -19.42
C ILE A 11 -4.69 18.82 -18.39
N ARG A 12 -4.84 17.54 -18.76
CA ARG A 12 -5.42 16.46 -17.96
C ARG A 12 -4.45 15.30 -17.85
N SER A 13 -4.36 14.71 -16.65
CA SER A 13 -3.50 13.55 -16.38
C SER A 13 -4.24 12.47 -15.57
N PRO A 14 -5.37 11.93 -16.07
CA PRO A 14 -6.09 10.89 -15.36
C PRO A 14 -5.24 9.63 -15.24
N ARG A 15 -5.29 8.99 -14.08
CA ARG A 15 -4.57 7.73 -13.80
C ARG A 15 -3.04 7.79 -14.03
N HIS A 16 -2.44 8.99 -13.98
CA HIS A 16 -1.01 9.16 -14.21
C HIS A 16 -0.15 8.48 -13.15
N ASP A 17 -0.69 8.26 -11.95
CA ASP A 17 -0.12 7.43 -10.90
C ASP A 17 0.15 6.00 -11.37
N VAL A 18 -0.83 5.36 -12.03
CA VAL A 18 -0.69 4.01 -12.57
C VAL A 18 0.07 4.01 -13.90
N LEU A 19 -0.29 4.91 -14.83
CA LEU A 19 0.32 4.98 -16.16
C LEU A 19 1.77 5.48 -16.12
N GLY A 20 2.17 6.15 -15.04
CA GLY A 20 3.54 6.61 -14.79
C GLY A 20 4.48 5.49 -14.34
N VAL A 21 3.98 4.36 -13.82
CA VAL A 21 4.82 3.26 -13.32
C VAL A 21 5.77 2.71 -14.40
N PRO A 22 5.33 2.41 -15.64
CA PRO A 22 6.23 1.99 -16.70
C PRO A 22 7.27 3.06 -17.08
N VAL A 23 6.92 4.34 -16.99
CA VAL A 23 7.85 5.46 -17.26
C VAL A 23 8.94 5.51 -16.19
N ALA A 24 8.55 5.48 -14.91
CA ALA A 24 9.46 5.44 -13.78
C ALA A 24 10.37 4.20 -13.83
N LYS A 25 9.82 3.03 -14.19
CA LYS A 25 10.60 1.80 -14.37
C LYS A 25 11.70 1.96 -15.42
N ARG A 26 11.37 2.45 -16.62
CA ARG A 26 12.37 2.70 -17.68
C ARG A 26 13.44 3.69 -17.27
N PHE A 27 13.06 4.71 -16.49
CA PHE A 27 14.02 5.66 -15.94
C PHE A 27 14.99 4.98 -14.96
N LEU A 28 14.47 4.18 -14.01
CA LEU A 28 15.29 3.44 -13.06
C LEU A 28 16.21 2.43 -13.75
N GLU A 29 15.76 1.75 -14.81
CA GLU A 29 16.57 0.81 -15.61
C GLU A 29 17.82 1.45 -16.22
N ARG A 30 17.80 2.77 -16.47
CA ARG A 30 18.97 3.53 -16.94
C ARG A 30 19.95 3.88 -15.82
N LEU A 31 19.49 3.91 -14.57
CA LEU A 31 20.29 4.32 -13.41
C LEU A 31 20.89 3.12 -12.68
N THR A 32 20.17 2.00 -12.59
CA THR A 32 20.55 0.89 -11.73
C THR A 32 19.89 -0.43 -12.13
N ARG A 33 20.50 -1.56 -11.74
CA ARG A 33 19.91 -2.90 -11.82
C ARG A 33 19.53 -3.49 -10.46
N GLN A 34 19.65 -2.71 -9.38
CA GLN A 34 19.32 -3.19 -8.03
C GLN A 34 17.80 -3.40 -7.88
N LYS A 35 17.35 -4.66 -7.92
CA LYS A 35 15.92 -5.03 -7.83
C LYS A 35 15.19 -4.42 -6.63
N LYS A 36 15.88 -4.25 -5.50
CA LYS A 36 15.32 -3.62 -4.30
C LYS A 36 14.86 -2.18 -4.55
N ILE A 37 15.61 -1.40 -5.34
CA ILE A 37 15.25 -0.02 -5.65
C ILE A 37 13.92 0.02 -6.42
N PHE A 38 13.74 -0.86 -7.42
CA PHE A 38 12.47 -0.97 -8.15
C PHE A 38 11.32 -1.36 -7.23
N ALA A 39 11.52 -2.37 -6.39
CA ALA A 39 10.51 -2.86 -5.47
C ALA A 39 10.11 -1.83 -4.39
N ASP A 40 11.01 -0.91 -4.04
CA ASP A 40 10.74 0.15 -3.06
C ASP A 40 10.18 1.43 -3.72
N VAL A 41 10.56 1.76 -4.96
CA VAL A 41 10.19 3.02 -5.63
C VAL A 41 8.88 2.89 -6.42
N LEU A 42 8.69 1.83 -7.21
CA LEU A 42 7.54 1.73 -8.11
C LEU A 42 6.18 1.76 -7.36
N PRO A 43 6.02 1.11 -6.19
CA PRO A 43 4.79 1.25 -5.40
C PRO A 43 4.55 2.68 -4.90
N LEU A 44 5.60 3.45 -4.60
CA LEU A 44 5.44 4.86 -4.20
C LEU A 44 4.92 5.70 -5.36
N VAL A 45 5.43 5.47 -6.56
CA VAL A 45 4.93 6.11 -7.79
C VAL A 45 3.48 5.71 -8.04
N GLU A 46 3.14 4.43 -7.97
CA GLU A 46 1.77 3.98 -8.23
C GLU A 46 0.76 4.54 -7.23
N GLN A 47 1.16 4.72 -5.97
CA GLN A 47 0.23 5.02 -4.88
C GLN A 47 0.27 6.49 -4.42
N HIS A 48 1.05 7.37 -5.06
CA HIS A 48 1.27 8.74 -4.58
C HIS A 48 -0.02 9.58 -4.48
N MET A 49 -1.06 9.27 -5.26
CA MET A 49 -2.36 9.96 -5.18
C MET A 49 -3.25 9.46 -4.02
N ARG A 50 -2.90 8.33 -3.39
CA ARG A 50 -3.71 7.68 -2.36
C ARG A 50 -3.86 8.47 -1.07
N PRO A 51 -2.85 9.19 -0.54
CA PRO A 51 -3.02 10.00 0.67
C PRO A 51 -4.18 10.97 0.54
N LEU A 52 -4.25 11.73 -0.56
CA LEU A 52 -5.34 12.66 -0.83
C LEU A 52 -6.70 11.94 -0.94
N ALA A 53 -6.75 10.85 -1.70
CA ALA A 53 -7.99 10.09 -1.88
C ALA A 53 -8.53 9.53 -0.55
N LEU A 54 -7.66 8.90 0.25
CA LEU A 54 -8.06 8.32 1.54
C LEU A 54 -8.49 9.38 2.55
N TYR A 55 -7.80 10.53 2.56
CA TYR A 55 -8.17 11.65 3.43
C TYR A 55 -9.54 12.21 3.06
N ARG A 56 -9.75 12.50 1.77
CA ARG A 56 -11.03 13.03 1.24
C ARG A 56 -12.19 12.09 1.52
N ASP A 57 -11.98 10.79 1.35
CA ASP A 57 -13.04 9.78 1.48
C ASP A 57 -13.23 9.31 2.94
N GLY A 58 -12.50 9.89 3.91
CA GLY A 58 -12.62 9.54 5.33
C GLY A 58 -12.27 8.08 5.63
N ALA A 59 -11.26 7.54 4.93
CA ALA A 59 -10.99 6.11 4.94
C ALA A 59 -10.59 5.55 6.32
N GLY A 60 -11.10 4.36 6.63
CA GLY A 60 -10.79 3.64 7.86
C GLY A 60 -9.47 2.87 7.84
N ASP A 61 -9.13 2.29 9.00
CA ASP A 61 -7.84 1.64 9.24
C ASP A 61 -7.52 0.52 8.26
N SER A 62 -8.50 -0.26 7.81
CA SER A 62 -8.28 -1.35 6.85
C SER A 62 -7.74 -0.85 5.51
N ALA A 63 -8.24 0.29 5.02
CA ALA A 63 -7.72 0.92 3.80
C ALA A 63 -6.28 1.41 3.98
N ILE A 64 -5.97 1.95 5.17
CA ILE A 64 -4.63 2.40 5.55
C ILE A 64 -3.66 1.22 5.66
N ARG A 65 -4.06 0.11 6.30
CA ARG A 65 -3.26 -1.14 6.37
C ARG A 65 -2.96 -1.68 4.98
N ARG A 66 -3.95 -1.71 4.08
CA ARG A 66 -3.75 -2.13 2.68
C ARG A 66 -2.79 -1.21 1.93
N LEU A 67 -2.88 0.10 2.12
CA LEU A 67 -1.91 1.04 1.55
C LEU A 67 -0.50 0.76 2.09
N ALA A 68 -0.35 0.63 3.41
CA ALA A 68 0.93 0.33 4.05
C ALA A 68 1.52 -1.01 3.58
N ALA A 69 0.70 -2.04 3.36
CA ALA A 69 1.13 -3.32 2.80
C ALA A 69 1.66 -3.17 1.37
N ARG A 70 1.05 -2.32 0.53
CA ARG A 70 1.51 -2.06 -0.84
C ARG A 70 2.82 -1.27 -0.87
N VAL A 71 2.92 -0.18 -0.11
CA VAL A 71 4.06 0.75 -0.20
C VAL A 71 5.20 0.46 0.78
N LYS A 72 4.94 -0.31 1.84
CA LYS A 72 5.87 -0.67 2.93
C LYS A 72 6.39 0.50 3.80
N ARG A 73 6.49 1.70 3.22
CA ARG A 73 7.03 2.93 3.83
C ARG A 73 6.07 4.10 3.56
N ILE A 74 5.09 4.26 4.45
CA ILE A 74 4.10 5.34 4.35
C ILE A 74 4.77 6.70 4.52
N ASP A 75 5.77 6.80 5.40
CA ASP A 75 6.59 8.00 5.55
C ASP A 75 7.24 8.47 4.23
N ARG A 76 7.71 7.53 3.40
CA ARG A 76 8.26 7.84 2.07
C ARG A 76 7.16 8.21 1.08
N LEU A 77 6.02 7.51 1.12
CA LEU A 77 4.87 7.84 0.28
C LEU A 77 4.40 9.27 0.53
N VAL A 78 4.27 9.66 1.80
CA VAL A 78 3.86 11.01 2.20
C VAL A 78 4.83 12.06 1.66
N ARG A 79 6.16 11.80 1.70
CA ARG A 79 7.15 12.72 1.12
C ARG A 79 7.01 12.88 -0.39
N VAL A 80 6.83 11.78 -1.12
CA VAL A 80 6.66 11.80 -2.59
C VAL A 80 5.38 12.54 -2.96
N ALA A 81 4.26 12.21 -2.32
CA ALA A 81 2.98 12.83 -2.59
C ALA A 81 2.94 14.32 -2.20
N HIS A 82 3.66 14.70 -1.13
CA HIS A 82 3.85 16.10 -0.76
C HIS A 82 4.66 16.88 -1.80
N ALA A 83 5.73 16.28 -2.32
CA ALA A 83 6.56 16.88 -3.36
C ALA A 83 5.77 17.04 -4.67
N ASP A 84 4.98 16.03 -5.05
CA ASP A 84 4.10 16.07 -6.21
C ASP A 84 3.06 17.20 -6.12
N LYS A 85 2.33 17.28 -4.99
CA LYS A 85 1.37 18.36 -4.72
C LYS A 85 2.00 19.76 -4.83
N ASN A 86 3.24 19.93 -4.39
CA ASN A 86 3.90 21.23 -4.38
C ASN A 86 4.76 21.51 -5.62
N GLY A 87 4.88 20.56 -6.55
CA GLY A 87 5.66 20.69 -7.79
C GLY A 87 4.97 21.49 -8.90
N ARG A 88 4.18 22.54 -8.56
CA ARG A 88 3.27 23.22 -9.50
C ARG A 88 3.51 24.74 -9.63
N PRO A 89 4.73 25.22 -9.94
CA PRO A 89 4.96 26.65 -10.13
C PRO A 89 4.07 27.23 -11.25
N PRO A 90 3.56 28.47 -11.13
CA PRO A 90 3.86 29.46 -10.09
C PRO A 90 2.98 29.35 -8.83
N LEU A 91 2.18 28.28 -8.69
CA LEU A 91 1.35 28.11 -7.49
C LEU A 91 2.26 27.99 -6.26
N PRO A 92 1.91 28.68 -5.16
CA PRO A 92 2.66 28.57 -3.91
C PRO A 92 2.55 27.15 -3.34
N ALA A 93 3.50 26.79 -2.48
CA ALA A 93 3.40 25.56 -1.73
C ALA A 93 2.27 25.67 -0.69
N ASP A 94 1.42 24.65 -0.64
CA ASP A 94 0.28 24.55 0.29
C ASP A 94 0.63 23.65 1.48
N ASP A 95 -0.16 23.74 2.56
CA ASP A 95 -0.11 22.74 3.62
C ASP A 95 -0.52 21.34 3.10
N TYR A 96 -0.13 20.31 3.85
CA TYR A 96 -0.35 18.91 3.51
C TYR A 96 -1.08 18.17 4.63
N PRO A 97 -2.33 18.58 4.96
CA PRO A 97 -3.11 17.97 6.03
C PRO A 97 -3.36 16.48 5.82
N GLU A 98 -3.55 16.03 4.58
CA GLU A 98 -3.72 14.63 4.22
C GLU A 98 -2.47 13.80 4.58
N GLY A 99 -1.28 14.36 4.43
CA GLY A 99 -0.03 13.72 4.84
C GLY A 99 0.10 13.62 6.36
N ARG A 100 -0.18 14.71 7.07
CA ARG A 100 -0.14 14.75 8.55
C ARG A 100 -1.12 13.74 9.14
N TRP A 101 -2.36 13.73 8.66
CA TRP A 101 -3.40 12.77 9.05
C TRP A 101 -2.95 11.32 8.85
N LEU A 102 -2.39 11.00 7.68
CA LEU A 102 -1.98 9.63 7.36
C LEU A 102 -0.81 9.18 8.25
N LEU A 103 0.16 10.05 8.54
CA LEU A 103 1.25 9.77 9.46
C LEU A 103 0.74 9.52 10.88
N GLU A 104 -0.16 10.35 11.39
CA GLU A 104 -0.75 10.16 12.73
C GLU A 104 -1.52 8.85 12.84
N LYS A 105 -2.33 8.51 11.83
CA LYS A 105 -3.05 7.23 11.78
C LYS A 105 -2.10 6.04 11.76
N THR A 106 -1.07 6.09 10.92
CA THR A 106 -0.12 4.98 10.80
C THR A 106 0.81 4.84 11.99
N ALA A 107 1.10 5.92 12.72
CA ALA A 107 1.82 5.86 13.99
C ALA A 107 1.01 5.12 15.06
N LYS A 108 -0.30 5.43 15.19
CA LYS A 108 -1.22 4.73 16.12
C LYS A 108 -1.36 3.24 15.82
N LEU A 109 -1.24 2.87 14.55
CA LEU A 109 -1.30 1.48 14.08
C LEU A 109 0.08 0.78 14.07
N ALA A 110 1.16 1.49 14.39
CA ALA A 110 2.54 1.01 14.31
C ALA A 110 2.97 0.48 12.91
N ILE A 111 2.52 1.14 11.84
CA ILE A 111 2.77 0.76 10.42
C ILE A 111 3.29 1.91 9.55
N GLN A 112 3.83 2.97 10.17
CA GLN A 112 4.31 4.15 9.46
C GLN A 112 5.56 3.87 8.60
N ASP A 113 6.47 3.05 9.11
CA ASP A 113 7.80 2.76 8.55
C ASP A 113 7.97 1.28 8.17
N ASN A 114 6.90 0.49 8.29
CA ASN A 114 6.89 -0.94 8.00
C ASN A 114 5.51 -1.37 7.48
N ALA A 115 5.49 -2.38 6.62
CA ALA A 115 4.25 -3.06 6.27
C ALA A 115 3.70 -3.81 7.51
N PRO A 116 2.36 -3.97 7.63
CA PRO A 116 1.78 -4.90 8.59
C PRO A 116 2.42 -6.29 8.42
N LYS A 117 2.96 -6.87 9.50
CA LYS A 117 3.52 -8.21 9.45
C LYS A 117 2.39 -9.23 9.54
N PRO A 118 2.42 -10.33 8.76
CA PRO A 118 1.48 -11.43 8.95
C PRO A 118 1.57 -11.96 10.38
N ILE A 119 0.44 -11.99 11.08
CA ILE A 119 0.31 -12.62 12.39
C ILE A 119 0.34 -14.13 12.22
N LEU A 120 -0.35 -14.63 11.20
CA LEU A 120 -0.43 -16.05 10.90
C LEU A 120 0.69 -16.51 9.98
N LEU A 121 1.31 -17.63 10.33
CA LEU A 121 2.50 -18.19 9.67
C LEU A 121 2.26 -19.67 9.39
N GLY A 122 3.09 -20.27 8.53
CA GLY A 122 2.97 -21.67 8.13
C GLY A 122 2.97 -22.66 9.32
N ARG A 123 3.68 -22.35 10.41
CA ARG A 123 3.64 -23.16 11.64
C ARG A 123 2.23 -23.32 12.21
N HIS A 124 1.37 -22.30 12.08
CA HIS A 124 0.01 -22.35 12.58
C HIS A 124 -0.89 -23.28 11.76
N LEU A 125 -0.58 -23.49 10.47
CA LEU A 125 -1.25 -24.50 9.64
C LEU A 125 -0.79 -25.91 10.02
N VAL A 126 0.50 -26.09 10.31
CA VAL A 126 1.04 -27.38 10.78
C VAL A 126 0.43 -27.78 12.12
N GLU A 127 0.21 -26.82 13.03
CA GLU A 127 -0.46 -27.04 14.31
C GLU A 127 -1.95 -27.40 14.16
N LEU A 128 -2.54 -27.20 12.98
CA LEU A 128 -3.89 -27.67 12.59
C LEU A 128 -3.83 -29.00 11.81
N ASP A 129 -2.72 -29.73 11.88
CA ASP A 129 -2.45 -31.01 11.18
C ASP A 129 -2.50 -30.93 9.64
N ILE A 130 -2.36 -29.72 9.08
CA ILE A 130 -2.32 -29.53 7.63
C ILE A 130 -0.91 -29.81 7.12
N LYS A 131 -0.80 -30.71 6.15
CA LYS A 131 0.48 -31.10 5.56
C LYS A 131 1.08 -29.95 4.73
N PRO A 132 2.36 -29.58 4.93
CA PRO A 132 3.02 -28.54 4.13
C PRO A 132 2.91 -28.79 2.61
N GLY A 133 2.58 -27.75 1.85
CA GLY A 133 2.51 -27.82 0.39
C GLY A 133 2.16 -26.48 -0.27
N PRO A 134 2.05 -26.43 -1.61
CA PRO A 134 1.80 -25.19 -2.36
C PRO A 134 0.53 -24.43 -1.93
N HIS A 135 -0.46 -25.14 -1.38
CA HIS A 135 -1.71 -24.56 -0.88
C HIS A 135 -1.53 -23.66 0.35
N PHE A 136 -0.43 -23.79 1.12
CA PHE A 136 -0.15 -22.94 2.27
C PHE A 136 -0.14 -21.46 1.91
N GLY A 137 0.48 -21.12 0.76
CA GLY A 137 0.56 -19.72 0.31
C GLY A 137 -0.83 -19.11 0.13
N GLN A 138 -1.75 -19.84 -0.51
CA GLN A 138 -3.11 -19.36 -0.77
C GLN A 138 -3.90 -19.14 0.54
N ILE A 139 -3.76 -20.05 1.50
CA ILE A 139 -4.42 -19.96 2.80
C ILE A 139 -3.86 -18.78 3.60
N LEU A 140 -2.52 -18.66 3.68
CA LEU A 140 -1.86 -17.57 4.39
C LEU A 140 -2.12 -16.21 3.75
N ASP A 141 -2.21 -16.13 2.42
CA ASP A 141 -2.56 -14.91 1.71
C ASP A 141 -3.99 -14.46 2.05
N ARG A 142 -4.95 -15.38 2.06
CA ARG A 142 -6.34 -15.09 2.46
C ARG A 142 -6.43 -14.68 3.93
N ALA A 143 -5.68 -15.35 4.81
CA ALA A 143 -5.59 -14.99 6.22
C ALA A 143 -4.95 -13.59 6.40
N TYR A 144 -3.93 -13.26 5.62
CA TYR A 144 -3.31 -11.95 5.65
C TYR A 144 -4.24 -10.85 5.12
N GLN A 145 -5.04 -11.11 4.08
CA GLN A 145 -6.08 -10.15 3.66
C GLN A 145 -7.10 -9.90 4.78
N ALA A 146 -7.58 -10.94 5.45
CA ALA A 146 -8.49 -10.81 6.58
C ALA A 146 -7.88 -10.01 7.75
N GLN A 147 -6.58 -10.18 8.01
CA GLN A 147 -5.84 -9.35 8.97
C GLN A 147 -5.83 -7.87 8.55
N LEU A 148 -5.56 -7.58 7.27
CA LEU A 148 -5.58 -6.20 6.76
C LEU A 148 -6.99 -5.60 6.82
N ASP A 149 -8.02 -6.42 6.71
CA ASP A 149 -9.42 -6.02 6.85
C ASP A 149 -9.83 -5.78 8.31
N GLY A 150 -9.04 -6.29 9.26
CA GLY A 150 -9.29 -6.16 10.70
C GLY A 150 -10.17 -7.27 11.26
N ALA A 151 -10.32 -8.40 10.55
CA ALA A 151 -11.08 -9.56 11.03
C ALA A 151 -10.49 -10.17 12.31
N PHE A 152 -9.18 -10.00 12.52
CA PHE A 152 -8.47 -10.36 13.74
C PHE A 152 -7.24 -9.45 13.92
N THR A 153 -6.79 -9.30 15.16
CA THR A 153 -5.69 -8.39 15.53
C THR A 153 -4.58 -9.05 16.33
N ASP A 154 -4.77 -10.29 16.76
CA ASP A 154 -3.81 -11.05 17.54
C ASP A 154 -3.76 -12.51 17.08
N GLU A 155 -2.78 -13.26 17.60
CA GLU A 155 -2.58 -14.64 17.20
C GLU A 155 -3.75 -15.55 17.61
N ALA A 156 -4.37 -15.31 18.77
CA ALA A 156 -5.47 -16.16 19.27
C ALA A 156 -6.71 -16.05 18.37
N SER A 157 -7.16 -14.82 18.09
CA SER A 157 -8.26 -14.55 17.16
C SER A 157 -7.92 -14.96 15.73
N GLY A 158 -6.66 -14.78 15.31
CA GLY A 158 -6.18 -15.26 14.01
C GLY A 158 -6.25 -16.78 13.89
N ARG A 159 -5.87 -17.54 14.92
CA ARG A 159 -5.94 -19.01 14.91
C ARG A 159 -7.37 -19.51 14.80
N ALA A 160 -8.31 -18.86 15.49
CA ALA A 160 -9.73 -19.18 15.37
C ALA A 160 -10.23 -18.95 13.94
N TYR A 161 -9.87 -17.81 13.33
CA TYR A 161 -10.16 -17.52 11.92
C TYR A 161 -9.53 -18.56 10.98
N LEU A 162 -8.27 -18.93 11.21
CA LEU A 162 -7.53 -19.87 10.37
C LEU A 162 -8.17 -21.26 10.37
N LYS A 163 -8.64 -21.72 11.54
CA LYS A 163 -9.36 -22.98 11.67
C LYS A 163 -10.64 -22.98 10.84
N GLN A 164 -11.48 -21.95 10.99
CA GLN A 164 -12.70 -21.82 10.19
C GLN A 164 -12.39 -21.79 8.69
N LEU A 165 -11.38 -21.02 8.29
CA LEU A 165 -10.98 -20.90 6.89
C LEU A 165 -10.59 -22.24 6.28
N VAL A 166 -9.94 -23.12 7.04
CA VAL A 166 -9.51 -24.44 6.57
C VAL A 166 -10.68 -25.42 6.49
N GLU A 167 -11.63 -25.33 7.43
CA GLU A 167 -12.85 -26.15 7.41
C GLU A 167 -13.77 -25.82 6.22
N ASP A 168 -13.71 -24.57 5.73
CA ASP A 168 -14.50 -24.09 4.58
C ASP A 168 -13.88 -24.42 3.20
N LEU A 169 -12.67 -25.01 3.14
CA LEU A 169 -11.93 -25.35 1.91
C LEU A 169 -12.15 -26.81 1.49
#